data_AF-A0A385SSP2-F1
#
_entry.id   AF-A0A385SSP2-F1
#
_cell.length_a   1.000
_cell.length_b   1.000
_cell.length_c   1.000
_cell.angle_alpha   90.00
_cell.angle_beta   90.00
_cell.angle_gamma   90.00
#
_symmetry.space_group_name_H-M   'P 1'
#
loop_
_entity.id
_entity.type
_entity.pdbx_description
1 polymer ?
#
loop_
_entity_poly.entity_id
_entity_poly.type
_entity_poly.pdbx_seq_one_letter_code
_entity_poly.pdbx_strand_id
1 'polypeptide(L)'
;MNTDQLQKASFGEWKSIAVEVRPSNTKNPNGTLKPFYLTREFTLRPESRFNLVVTNFADPFGKVALARMSITGHIEWCGDHAVVPNTQKVDFSADEEYIVTPLLQGFADVLNQYTKGFNEWKVSEPQSIFKKAFAPFGLTEGNIFKEYDLIYVLNDMMFWGARHVDGRGFDTEENRPTSLQIPMVRK
;
A
#
# COMPACT_ATOMS: atom_id res chain seq x y z
N MET A 1 -19.93 -7.63 -14.25
CA MET A 1 -18.55 -7.81 -14.73
C MET A 1 -18.03 -9.07 -14.06
N ASN A 2 -17.59 -10.07 -14.81
CA ASN A 2 -16.96 -11.26 -14.22
C ASN A 2 -15.47 -10.98 -13.88
N THR A 3 -14.80 -11.92 -13.20
CA THR A 3 -13.41 -11.78 -12.77
C THR A 3 -12.46 -11.44 -13.93
N ASP A 4 -12.54 -12.16 -15.06
CA ASP A 4 -11.69 -11.91 -16.23
C ASP A 4 -11.87 -10.51 -16.81
N GLN A 5 -13.12 -10.03 -16.87
CA GLN A 5 -13.43 -8.69 -17.34
C GLN A 5 -12.88 -7.62 -16.38
N LEU A 6 -12.98 -7.85 -15.06
CA LEU A 6 -12.44 -6.90 -14.08
C LEU A 6 -10.91 -6.88 -14.09
N GLN A 7 -10.27 -8.04 -14.21
CA GLN A 7 -8.82 -8.14 -14.33
C GLN A 7 -8.34 -7.35 -15.57
N LYS A 8 -8.98 -7.55 -16.72
CA LYS A 8 -8.67 -6.79 -17.94
C LYS A 8 -8.95 -5.29 -17.78
N ALA A 9 -10.06 -4.92 -17.15
CA ALA A 9 -10.37 -3.52 -16.86
C ALA A 9 -9.34 -2.89 -15.92
N SER A 10 -8.71 -3.68 -15.06
CA SER A 10 -7.71 -3.23 -14.09
C SER A 10 -6.31 -3.02 -14.70
N PHE A 11 -6.04 -3.51 -15.91
CA PHE A 11 -4.75 -3.30 -16.57
C PHE A 11 -4.49 -1.82 -16.88
N GLY A 12 -3.20 -1.46 -16.87
CA GLY A 12 -2.71 -0.12 -17.14
C GLY A 12 -2.23 0.60 -15.88
N GLU A 13 -2.10 1.92 -16.01
CA GLU A 13 -1.56 2.80 -14.97
C GLU A 13 -2.69 3.58 -14.29
N TRP A 14 -2.60 3.66 -12.96
CA TRP A 14 -3.58 4.27 -12.07
C TRP A 14 -2.87 5.20 -11.09
N LYS A 15 -3.52 6.29 -10.69
CA LYS A 15 -2.99 7.24 -9.71
C LYS A 15 -4.09 7.76 -8.79
N SER A 16 -3.82 7.88 -7.49
CA SER A 16 -4.75 8.47 -6.52
C SER A 16 -5.20 9.86 -6.97
N ILE A 17 -6.51 10.13 -6.83
CA ILE A 17 -7.07 11.46 -7.15
C ILE A 17 -6.78 12.51 -6.09
N ALA A 18 -6.50 12.08 -4.86
CA ALA A 18 -6.21 12.93 -3.71
C ALA A 18 -5.34 12.16 -2.69
N VAL A 19 -4.91 12.85 -1.64
CA VAL A 19 -4.24 12.24 -0.50
C VAL A 19 -5.26 11.43 0.30
N GLU A 20 -4.93 10.17 0.56
CA GLU A 20 -5.70 9.26 1.40
C GLU A 20 -5.40 9.55 2.86
N VAL A 21 -6.40 9.39 3.72
CA VAL A 21 -6.22 9.30 5.17
C VAL A 21 -6.53 7.88 5.60
N ARG A 22 -5.58 7.24 6.28
CA ARG A 22 -5.74 5.91 6.86
C ARG A 22 -5.45 5.98 8.36
N PRO A 23 -6.22 5.30 9.22
CA PRO A 23 -5.81 5.09 10.61
C PRO A 23 -4.54 4.25 10.66
N SER A 24 -3.55 4.71 11.41
CA SER A 24 -2.35 3.94 11.74
C SER A 24 -2.67 2.83 12.74
N ASN A 25 -1.88 1.76 12.74
CA ASN A 25 -1.89 0.77 13.82
C ASN A 25 -1.22 1.30 15.11
N THR A 26 -0.55 2.45 15.05
CA THR A 26 0.03 3.13 16.21
C THR A 26 -0.93 4.17 16.80
N LYS A 27 -0.98 4.20 18.14
CA LYS A 27 -1.83 5.12 18.91
C LYS A 27 -0.99 6.24 19.53
N ASN A 28 -1.63 7.39 19.74
CA ASN A 28 -1.13 8.45 20.61
C ASN A 28 -1.15 7.99 22.07
N PRO A 29 -0.42 8.66 22.98
CA PRO A 29 -0.45 8.36 24.42
C PRO A 29 -1.85 8.39 25.03
N ASN A 30 -2.75 9.22 24.49
CA ASN A 30 -4.15 9.30 24.91
C ASN A 30 -5.06 8.23 24.27
N GLY A 31 -4.51 7.25 23.58
CA GLY A 31 -5.23 6.14 22.95
C GLY A 31 -5.86 6.42 21.58
N THR A 32 -5.84 7.67 21.11
CA THR A 32 -6.36 8.04 19.78
C THR A 32 -5.45 7.50 18.67
N LEU A 33 -6.02 7.14 17.51
CA LEU A 33 -5.24 6.66 16.37
C LEU A 33 -4.51 7.82 15.70
N LYS A 34 -3.27 7.59 15.28
CA LYS A 34 -2.54 8.56 14.45
C LYS A 34 -3.03 8.44 13.00
N PRO A 35 -3.28 9.56 12.30
CA PRO A 35 -3.56 9.50 10.88
C PRO A 35 -2.28 9.17 10.10
N PHE A 36 -2.45 8.47 9.00
CA PHE A 36 -1.43 8.13 8.02
C PHE A 36 -1.87 8.65 6.65
N TYR A 37 -1.07 9.52 6.05
CA TYR A 37 -1.41 10.20 4.80
C TYR A 37 -0.59 9.64 3.66
N LEU A 38 -1.22 9.27 2.55
CA LEU A 38 -0.52 8.72 1.40
C LEU A 38 -1.17 8.99 0.06
N THR A 39 -0.42 8.80 -1.02
CA THR A 39 -0.94 8.62 -2.38
C THR A 39 -0.36 7.35 -2.99
N ARG A 40 -1.07 6.79 -3.97
CA ARG A 40 -0.65 5.60 -4.72
C ARG A 40 -0.51 5.93 -6.20
N GLU A 41 0.51 5.34 -6.82
CA GLU A 41 0.59 5.10 -8.26
C GLU A 41 0.68 3.60 -8.45
N PHE A 42 -0.22 3.02 -9.24
CA PHE A 42 -0.37 1.58 -9.38
C PHE A 42 -0.39 1.20 -10.86
N THR A 43 0.44 0.23 -11.23
CA THR A 43 0.44 -0.34 -12.57
C THR A 43 0.12 -1.82 -12.46
N LEU A 44 -0.88 -2.28 -13.20
CA LEU A 44 -1.17 -3.70 -13.35
C LEU A 44 -0.90 -4.13 -14.80
N ARG A 45 -0.10 -5.17 -14.94
CA ARG A 45 0.26 -5.79 -16.23
C ARG A 45 -0.43 -7.16 -16.38
N PRO A 46 -0.40 -7.76 -17.58
CA PRO A 46 -0.74 -9.17 -17.74
C PRO A 46 0.01 -10.07 -16.75
N GLU A 47 -0.50 -11.30 -16.57
CA GLU A 47 0.05 -12.27 -15.59
C GLU A 47 -0.09 -11.80 -14.13
N SER A 48 -0.97 -10.83 -13.88
CA SER A 48 -1.23 -10.27 -12.55
C SER A 48 -0.02 -9.63 -11.87
N ARG A 49 1.00 -9.25 -12.65
CA ARG A 49 2.18 -8.58 -12.13
C ARG A 49 1.89 -7.10 -11.92
N PHE A 50 2.22 -6.58 -10.73
CA PHE A 50 1.98 -5.19 -10.38
C PHE A 50 3.26 -4.44 -9.99
N ASN A 51 3.21 -3.12 -10.16
CA ASN A 51 4.09 -2.18 -9.49
C ASN A 51 3.25 -1.14 -8.75
N LEU A 52 3.53 -0.94 -7.47
CA LEU A 52 2.86 0.01 -6.59
C LEU A 52 3.90 0.97 -6.04
N VAL A 53 3.69 2.25 -6.26
CA VAL A 53 4.42 3.32 -5.59
C VAL A 53 3.50 3.97 -4.58
N VAL A 54 3.88 3.90 -3.31
CA VAL A 54 3.22 4.64 -2.22
C VAL A 54 4.11 5.83 -1.86
N THR A 55 3.54 7.02 -1.74
CA THR A 55 4.24 8.17 -1.15
C THR A 55 3.52 8.56 0.12
N ASN A 56 4.25 8.61 1.24
CA ASN A 56 3.71 8.99 2.54
C ASN A 56 3.94 10.47 2.81
N PHE A 57 3.03 11.09 3.55
CA PHE A 57 3.07 12.50 3.89
C PHE A 57 2.88 12.73 5.39
N ALA A 58 3.42 13.86 5.88
CA ALA A 58 3.19 14.33 7.26
C ALA A 58 1.89 15.13 7.40
N ASP A 59 1.27 15.56 6.30
CA ASP A 59 0.10 16.43 6.30
C ASP A 59 -0.99 15.92 5.34
N PRO A 60 -2.28 16.26 5.61
CA PRO A 60 -3.40 15.79 4.81
C PRO A 60 -3.46 16.39 3.39
N PHE A 61 -2.68 17.43 3.08
CA PHE A 61 -2.65 18.06 1.77
C PHE A 61 -1.47 17.58 0.91
N GLY A 62 -0.65 16.66 1.41
CA GLY A 62 0.44 16.06 0.66
C GLY A 62 1.60 17.02 0.36
N LYS A 63 1.80 18.05 1.19
CA LYS A 63 2.83 19.07 0.99
C LYS A 63 4.21 18.63 1.48
N VAL A 64 4.26 17.77 2.50
CA VAL A 64 5.48 17.31 3.16
C VAL A 64 5.62 15.80 2.97
N ALA A 65 6.29 15.41 1.88
CA ALA A 65 6.57 14.01 1.58
C ALA A 65 7.65 13.45 2.53
N LEU A 66 7.38 12.31 3.16
CA LEU A 66 8.25 11.67 4.14
C LEU A 66 9.11 10.57 3.52
N ALA A 67 8.46 9.71 2.73
CA ALA A 67 9.09 8.56 2.11
C ALA A 67 8.30 8.11 0.88
N ARG A 68 9.02 7.50 -0.05
CA ARG A 68 8.46 6.76 -1.17
C ARG A 68 8.78 5.28 -1.01
N MET A 69 7.80 4.42 -1.24
CA MET A 69 7.95 2.98 -1.27
C MET A 69 7.61 2.50 -2.67
N SER A 70 8.47 1.68 -3.28
CA SER A 70 8.20 0.99 -4.54
C SER A 70 8.10 -0.50 -4.24
N ILE A 71 6.97 -1.10 -4.59
CA ILE A 71 6.60 -2.47 -4.28
C ILE A 71 6.24 -3.16 -5.59
N THR A 72 6.86 -4.29 -5.86
CA THR A 72 6.62 -5.07 -7.07
C THR A 72 6.31 -6.52 -6.69
N GLY A 73 5.33 -7.11 -7.36
CA GLY A 73 5.01 -8.52 -7.19
C GLY A 73 3.74 -8.94 -7.94
N HIS A 74 2.98 -9.87 -7.37
CA HIS A 74 1.84 -10.52 -8.03
C HIS A 74 0.52 -10.39 -7.27
N ILE A 75 -0.57 -10.47 -8.04
CA ILE A 75 -1.95 -10.51 -7.53
C ILE A 75 -2.57 -11.88 -7.77
N GLU A 76 -3.11 -12.48 -6.72
CA GLU A 76 -4.05 -13.60 -6.83
C GLU A 76 -5.49 -13.08 -6.79
N TRP A 77 -6.35 -13.56 -7.69
CA TRP A 77 -7.75 -13.16 -7.77
C TRP A 77 -8.62 -14.22 -7.09
N CYS A 78 -9.18 -13.88 -5.93
CA CYS A 78 -9.76 -14.83 -4.98
C CYS A 78 -11.29 -14.93 -5.08
N GLY A 79 -11.88 -14.38 -6.15
CA GLY A 79 -13.33 -14.37 -6.40
C GLY A 79 -14.05 -13.18 -5.78
N ASP A 80 -15.37 -13.27 -5.72
CA ASP A 80 -16.24 -12.13 -5.37
C ASP A 80 -16.11 -11.67 -3.91
N HIS A 81 -16.32 -10.36 -3.70
CA HIS A 81 -16.49 -9.77 -2.38
C HIS A 81 -17.85 -9.05 -2.24
N ALA A 82 -18.44 -9.12 -1.05
CA ALA A 82 -19.81 -8.64 -0.80
C ALA A 82 -19.94 -7.12 -0.62
N VAL A 83 -18.84 -6.36 -0.54
CA VAL A 83 -18.88 -4.91 -0.25
C VAL A 83 -19.71 -4.12 -1.27
N VAL A 84 -19.55 -4.44 -2.57
CA VAL A 84 -20.27 -3.87 -3.70
C VAL A 84 -20.29 -4.94 -4.80
N PRO A 85 -21.41 -5.14 -5.53
CA PRO A 85 -21.45 -6.07 -6.65
C PRO A 85 -20.31 -5.86 -7.65
N ASN A 86 -19.69 -6.95 -8.09
CA ASN A 86 -18.52 -6.99 -8.98
C ASN A 86 -17.18 -6.54 -8.34
N THR A 87 -17.11 -6.39 -7.02
CA THR A 87 -15.81 -6.30 -6.34
C THR A 87 -15.15 -7.67 -6.31
N GLN A 88 -13.85 -7.75 -6.60
CA GLN A 88 -13.06 -8.96 -6.40
C GLN A 88 -12.21 -8.86 -5.14
N LYS A 89 -12.14 -9.96 -4.40
CA LYS A 89 -11.09 -10.23 -3.44
C LYS A 89 -9.79 -10.42 -4.20
N VAL A 90 -8.74 -9.76 -3.73
CA VAL A 90 -7.40 -9.94 -4.28
C VAL A 90 -6.38 -10.13 -3.17
N ASP A 91 -5.38 -10.97 -3.42
CA ASP A 91 -4.24 -11.09 -2.52
C ASP A 91 -3.01 -10.50 -3.21
N PHE A 92 -2.48 -9.42 -2.66
CA PHE A 92 -1.22 -8.82 -3.12
C PHE A 92 -0.06 -9.52 -2.45
N SER A 93 0.93 -9.97 -3.22
CA SER A 93 2.20 -10.47 -2.71
C SER A 93 3.34 -9.61 -3.25
N ALA A 94 4.11 -8.98 -2.36
CA ALA A 94 5.31 -8.22 -2.74
C ALA A 94 6.52 -9.16 -2.84
N ASP A 95 6.51 -10.03 -3.85
CA ASP A 95 7.43 -11.15 -4.01
C ASP A 95 8.59 -10.90 -4.98
N GLU A 96 8.68 -9.71 -5.60
CA GLU A 96 9.79 -9.33 -6.48
C GLU A 96 10.70 -8.25 -5.88
N GLU A 97 10.12 -7.16 -5.38
CA GLU A 97 10.90 -6.01 -4.92
C GLU A 97 10.14 -5.19 -3.86
N TYR A 98 10.90 -4.66 -2.89
CA TYR A 98 10.41 -3.67 -1.94
C TYR A 98 11.53 -2.68 -1.62
N ILE A 99 11.41 -1.47 -2.16
CA ILE A 99 12.36 -0.36 -1.97
C ILE A 99 11.73 0.74 -1.13
N VAL A 100 12.51 1.32 -0.23
CA VAL A 100 12.18 2.53 0.52
C VAL A 100 13.16 3.64 0.14
N THR A 101 12.63 4.84 -0.09
CA THR A 101 13.41 6.07 -0.34
C THR A 101 12.96 7.15 0.65
N PRO A 102 13.81 7.56 1.60
CA PRO A 102 13.51 8.71 2.47
C PRO A 102 13.43 9.99 1.64
N LEU A 103 12.43 10.82 1.87
CA LEU A 103 12.24 12.11 1.16
C LEU A 103 12.44 13.32 2.07
N LEU A 104 12.50 13.11 3.39
CA LEU A 104 12.71 14.15 4.39
C LEU A 104 13.78 13.70 5.38
N GLN A 105 14.67 14.63 5.77
CA GLN A 105 15.77 14.33 6.70
C GLN A 105 15.27 13.73 8.02
N GLY A 106 14.24 14.32 8.64
CA GLY A 106 13.69 13.78 9.87
C GLY A 106 13.16 12.34 9.76
N PHE A 107 12.73 11.91 8.56
CA PHE A 107 12.36 10.51 8.34
C PHE A 107 13.59 9.62 8.19
N ALA A 108 14.62 10.07 7.47
CA ALA A 108 15.90 9.35 7.39
C ALA A 108 16.52 9.16 8.78
N ASP A 109 16.47 10.18 9.64
CA ASP A 109 16.97 10.13 11.02
C ASP A 109 16.24 9.07 11.85
N VAL A 110 14.93 8.93 11.68
CA VAL A 110 14.14 7.86 12.30
C VAL A 110 14.57 6.49 11.78
N LEU A 111 14.74 6.32 10.46
CA LEU A 111 15.20 5.05 9.89
C LEU A 111 16.62 4.69 10.34
N ASN A 112 17.47 5.69 10.59
CA ASN A 112 18.83 5.48 11.10
C ASN A 112 18.88 4.92 12.53
N GLN A 113 17.74 4.84 13.23
CA GLN A 113 17.61 4.08 14.47
C GLN A 113 17.48 2.56 14.23
N TYR A 114 17.29 2.14 12.97
CA TYR A 114 16.99 0.77 12.55
C TYR A 114 17.90 0.31 11.39
N THR A 115 19.21 0.58 11.45
CA THR A 115 20.16 0.31 10.35
C THR A 115 20.68 -1.13 10.25
N LYS A 116 20.31 -2.02 11.18
CA LYS A 116 20.79 -3.41 11.14
C LYS A 116 20.39 -4.08 9.82
N GLY A 117 21.37 -4.42 8.97
CA GLY A 117 21.14 -5.02 7.65
C GLY A 117 20.97 -4.02 6.49
N PHE A 118 21.23 -2.73 6.76
CA PHE A 118 21.09 -1.62 5.81
C PHE A 118 22.32 -0.72 5.85
N ASN A 119 22.53 0.03 4.77
CA ASN A 119 23.44 1.17 4.81
C ASN A 119 22.78 2.30 5.59
N GLU A 120 23.55 3.34 5.92
CA GLU A 120 23.00 4.59 6.43
C GLU A 120 21.89 5.10 5.49
N TRP A 121 20.74 5.46 6.06
CA TRP A 121 19.62 6.02 5.33
C TRP A 121 19.88 7.49 5.05
N LYS A 122 19.81 7.87 3.78
CA LYS A 122 20.01 9.24 3.30
C LYS A 122 18.82 9.68 2.45
N VAL A 123 18.55 10.98 2.47
CA VAL A 123 17.47 11.58 1.68
C VAL A 123 17.72 11.31 0.19
N SER A 124 16.69 10.86 -0.51
CA SER A 124 16.69 10.48 -1.93
C SER A 124 17.54 9.26 -2.30
N GLU A 125 18.17 8.58 -1.33
CA GLU A 125 18.91 7.34 -1.59
C GLU A 125 18.01 6.12 -1.31
N PRO A 126 17.62 5.35 -2.35
CA PRO A 126 16.79 4.17 -2.16
C PRO A 126 17.57 3.01 -1.53
N GLN A 127 16.92 2.24 -0.67
CA GLN A 127 17.43 0.94 -0.25
C GLN A 127 16.34 -0.13 -0.31
N SER A 128 16.74 -1.35 -0.68
CA SER A 128 15.85 -2.50 -0.69
C SER A 128 15.69 -3.08 0.71
N ILE A 129 14.44 -3.22 1.14
CA ILE A 129 13.99 -3.92 2.35
C ILE A 129 13.41 -5.31 2.05
N PHE A 130 13.43 -5.73 0.79
CA PHE A 130 12.87 -7.01 0.34
C PHE A 130 13.45 -8.20 1.11
N LYS A 131 12.58 -9.02 1.71
CA LYS A 131 12.91 -10.18 2.56
C LYS A 131 13.79 -9.87 3.78
N LYS A 132 13.99 -8.60 4.13
CA LYS A 132 14.77 -8.18 5.30
C LYS A 132 13.84 -7.83 6.46
N ALA A 133 14.34 -8.04 7.68
CA ALA A 133 13.68 -7.48 8.86
C ALA A 133 13.67 -5.94 8.77
N PHE A 134 12.51 -5.33 8.93
CA PHE A 134 12.35 -3.88 8.88
C PHE A 134 11.24 -3.45 9.84
N ALA A 135 11.63 -3.28 11.11
CA ALA A 135 10.74 -2.98 12.22
C ALA A 135 9.83 -1.74 12.03
N PRO A 136 10.28 -0.64 11.37
CA PRO A 136 9.40 0.49 11.11
C PRO A 136 8.11 0.12 10.36
N PHE A 137 8.15 -0.93 9.53
CA PHE A 137 6.99 -1.46 8.79
C PHE A 137 6.54 -2.83 9.30
N GLY A 138 7.00 -3.26 10.48
CA GLY A 138 6.61 -4.54 11.08
C GLY A 138 7.06 -5.78 10.30
N LEU A 139 8.05 -5.65 9.41
CA LEU A 139 8.54 -6.77 8.61
C LEU A 139 9.57 -7.61 9.38
N THR A 140 9.44 -8.93 9.29
CA THR A 140 10.43 -9.89 9.79
C THR A 140 11.22 -10.49 8.63
N GLU A 141 12.43 -10.97 8.91
CA GLU A 141 13.30 -11.56 7.90
C GLU A 141 12.66 -12.77 7.21
N GLY A 142 12.85 -12.89 5.90
CA GLY A 142 12.32 -13.97 5.07
C GLY A 142 10.83 -13.85 4.71
N ASN A 143 10.05 -13.00 5.39
CA ASN A 143 8.63 -12.83 5.09
C ASN A 143 8.42 -12.01 3.82
N ILE A 144 7.55 -12.52 2.95
CA ILE A 144 6.99 -11.77 1.83
C ILE A 144 5.79 -11.00 2.37
N PHE A 145 5.74 -9.70 2.13
CA PHE A 145 4.59 -8.89 2.50
C PHE A 145 3.38 -9.33 1.67
N LYS A 146 2.31 -9.71 2.35
CA LYS A 146 1.04 -10.13 1.76
C LYS A 146 -0.11 -9.29 2.32
N GLU A 147 -1.00 -8.82 1.46
CA GLU A 147 -2.24 -8.12 1.85
C GLU A 147 -3.48 -8.73 1.18
N TYR A 148 -4.51 -8.97 1.98
CA TYR A 148 -5.83 -9.47 1.58
C TYR A 148 -6.78 -8.28 1.35
N ASP A 149 -6.82 -7.74 0.14
CA ASP A 149 -7.51 -6.49 -0.19
C ASP A 149 -8.61 -6.68 -1.27
N LEU A 150 -9.06 -5.62 -1.92
CA LEU A 150 -10.16 -5.63 -2.87
C LEU A 150 -9.76 -4.85 -4.11
N ILE A 151 -10.28 -5.26 -5.26
CA ILE A 151 -10.32 -4.40 -6.44
C ILE A 151 -11.75 -4.26 -6.91
N TYR A 152 -12.16 -3.01 -7.13
CA TYR A 152 -13.40 -2.65 -7.78
C TYR A 152 -13.12 -1.55 -8.79
N VAL A 153 -13.65 -1.67 -10.01
CA VAL A 153 -13.49 -0.66 -11.06
C VAL A 153 -14.86 -0.16 -11.50
N LEU A 154 -15.06 1.15 -11.43
CA LEU A 154 -16.29 1.83 -11.86
C LEU A 154 -15.92 3.12 -12.60
N ASN A 155 -16.36 3.27 -13.85
CA ASN A 155 -16.18 4.49 -14.65
C ASN A 155 -14.73 5.03 -14.63
N ASP A 156 -13.76 4.17 -14.96
CA ASP A 156 -12.32 4.49 -14.94
C ASP A 156 -11.78 5.00 -13.60
N MET A 157 -12.45 4.60 -12.51
CA MET A 157 -11.96 4.73 -11.14
C MET A 157 -11.72 3.34 -10.55
N MET A 158 -10.49 3.10 -10.09
CA MET A 158 -10.10 1.89 -9.36
C MET A 158 -10.16 2.15 -7.85
N PHE A 159 -11.01 1.41 -7.16
CA PHE A 159 -11.14 1.41 -5.72
C PHE A 159 -10.45 0.18 -5.14
N TRP A 160 -9.70 0.40 -4.06
CA TRP A 160 -9.24 -0.67 -3.17
C TRP A 160 -9.97 -0.57 -1.84
N GLY A 161 -9.69 -1.48 -0.91
CA GLY A 161 -10.25 -1.43 0.42
C GLY A 161 -9.75 -0.28 1.28
N ALA A 162 -10.65 0.29 2.07
CA ALA A 162 -10.30 1.24 3.11
C ALA A 162 -9.82 0.51 4.38
N ARG A 163 -8.76 1.03 4.98
CA ARG A 163 -8.19 0.53 6.24
C ARG A 163 -9.26 0.53 7.33
N HIS A 164 -9.27 -0.50 8.19
CA HIS A 164 -10.21 -0.58 9.30
C HIS A 164 -10.08 0.63 10.22
N VAL A 165 -11.22 1.12 10.73
CA VAL A 165 -11.29 2.32 11.58
C VAL A 165 -10.47 2.22 12.87
N ASP A 166 -10.13 1.00 13.29
CA ASP A 166 -9.31 0.70 14.46
C ASP A 166 -7.80 0.60 14.15
N GLY A 167 -7.40 0.79 12.89
CA GLY A 167 -6.01 0.74 12.41
C GLY A 167 -5.53 -0.64 11.96
N ARG A 168 -6.33 -1.70 12.13
CA ARG A 168 -5.96 -3.05 11.67
C ARG A 168 -5.70 -3.07 10.17
N GLY A 169 -4.68 -3.86 9.80
CA GLY A 169 -4.31 -4.07 8.41
C GLY A 169 -5.10 -5.16 7.75
N PHE A 170 -4.63 -5.55 6.57
CA PHE A 170 -5.23 -6.58 5.73
C PHE A 170 -4.33 -7.82 5.73
N ASP A 171 -3.81 -8.18 6.90
CA ASP A 171 -2.79 -9.21 7.11
C ASP A 171 -3.36 -10.65 7.12
N THR A 172 -4.68 -10.80 7.24
CA THR A 172 -5.39 -12.08 7.15
C THR A 172 -6.67 -11.94 6.34
N GLU A 173 -7.26 -13.07 5.90
CA GLU A 173 -8.55 -13.09 5.17
C GLU A 173 -9.68 -12.49 6.01
N GLU A 174 -9.70 -12.75 7.32
CA GLU A 174 -10.70 -12.22 8.25
C GLU A 174 -10.59 -10.70 8.41
N ASN A 175 -9.39 -10.16 8.18
CA ASN A 175 -9.11 -8.74 8.19
C ASN A 175 -9.31 -8.08 6.80
N ARG A 176 -9.85 -8.78 5.80
CA ARG A 176 -10.15 -8.18 4.50
C ARG A 176 -11.09 -6.96 4.66
N PRO A 177 -10.86 -5.86 3.93
CA PRO A 177 -11.64 -4.64 4.13
C PRO A 177 -13.11 -4.80 3.76
N THR A 178 -13.97 -4.04 4.43
CA THR A 178 -15.43 -4.05 4.24
C THR A 178 -15.97 -2.73 3.70
N SER A 179 -15.08 -1.84 3.26
CA SER A 179 -15.40 -0.53 2.68
C SER A 179 -14.36 -0.15 1.62
N LEU A 180 -14.70 0.81 0.76
CA LEU A 180 -13.83 1.26 -0.33
C LEU A 180 -13.07 2.54 0.06
N GLN A 181 -11.80 2.61 -0.31
CA GLN A 181 -10.94 3.80 -0.18
C GLN A 181 -11.20 4.79 -1.32
N ILE A 182 -10.74 6.04 -1.18
CA ILE A 182 -10.73 6.99 -2.29
C ILE A 182 -10.05 6.36 -3.53
N PRO A 183 -10.60 6.59 -4.73
CA PRO A 183 -10.16 5.86 -5.90
C PRO A 183 -8.85 6.38 -6.48
N MET A 184 -8.26 5.56 -7.32
CA MET A 184 -7.27 5.95 -8.30
C MET A 184 -7.96 6.11 -9.67
N VAL A 185 -7.49 7.04 -10.49
CA VAL A 185 -7.95 7.23 -11.89
C VAL A 185 -6.84 6.80 -12.84
N ARG A 186 -7.20 6.56 -14.11
CA ARG A 186 -6.20 6.28 -15.14
C ARG A 186 -5.23 7.44 -15.32
N LYS A 187 -3.97 7.08 -15.57
CA LYS A 187 -2.88 8.03 -15.86
C LYS A 187 -2.73 8.26 -17.36
#